data_AF-A0A2V9PSC7-F1
#
_entry.id   AF-A0A2V9PSC7-F1
#
_cell.length_a   1.000
_cell.length_b   1.000
_cell.length_c   1.000
_cell.angle_alpha   90.00
_cell.angle_beta   90.00
_cell.angle_gamma   90.00
#
_symmetry.space_group_name_H-M   'P 1'
#
loop_
_entity.id
_entity.type
_entity.pdbx_description
1 polymer ?
#
loop_
_entity_poly.entity_id
_entity_poly.type
_entity_poly.pdbx_seq_one_letter_code
_entity_poly.pdbx_strand_id
1 'polypeptide(L)'
;REKDKRMSRRNTSRQQEERVRGLAALNRYRRGESPSLSAAAQAEGTTVEAIRKLFPAAISQDEPGGRISVKPTDRYSATVQVLTIEGALSVRARGSRERELAGRHRATVMRVLRGQESQSALEQYRGKTVGGHELVSDFDLLSTFAQAGIVGQLDSLYVSPDASA
;
A
#
# COMPACT_ATOMS: atom_id res chain seq x y z
N ARG A 1 -32.01 14.57 -27.48
CA ARG A 1 -31.64 13.19 -27.09
C ARG A 1 -30.18 12.99 -27.45
N GLU A 2 -29.25 13.45 -26.61
CA GLU A 2 -27.81 13.20 -26.75
C GLU A 2 -27.14 13.75 -25.48
N LYS A 3 -27.17 12.96 -24.41
CA LYS A 3 -26.34 13.22 -23.21
C LYS A 3 -25.50 11.97 -23.02
N ASP A 4 -24.47 11.94 -23.85
CA ASP A 4 -23.45 10.92 -23.98
C ASP A 4 -22.96 10.35 -22.65
N LYS A 5 -23.10 9.03 -22.52
CA LYS A 5 -21.98 8.07 -22.39
C LYS A 5 -20.81 8.43 -21.45
N ARG A 6 -21.04 9.18 -20.38
CA ARG A 6 -20.14 9.27 -19.23
C ARG A 6 -20.64 8.44 -18.05
N MET A 7 -21.11 7.21 -18.32
CA MET A 7 -20.97 6.18 -17.29
C MET A 7 -19.49 5.87 -17.18
N SER A 8 -18.84 6.58 -16.26
CA SER A 8 -17.52 6.25 -15.74
C SER A 8 -17.42 4.73 -15.69
N ARG A 9 -16.45 4.14 -16.43
CA ARG A 9 -16.04 2.75 -16.30
C ARG A 9 -15.60 2.57 -14.84
N ARG A 10 -16.58 2.34 -13.96
CA ARG A 10 -16.38 2.01 -12.56
C ARG A 10 -15.61 0.69 -12.65
N ASN A 11 -14.30 0.73 -12.43
CA ASN A 11 -13.49 -0.48 -12.38
C ASN A 11 -14.24 -1.46 -11.48
N THR A 12 -14.61 -2.61 -12.03
CA THR A 12 -15.33 -3.64 -11.27
C THR A 12 -14.53 -3.96 -10.02
N SER A 13 -15.17 -4.38 -8.93
CA SER A 13 -14.48 -4.75 -7.68
C SER A 13 -13.25 -5.64 -7.95
N ARG A 14 -13.43 -6.61 -8.86
CA ARG A 14 -12.37 -7.48 -9.37
C ARG A 14 -11.16 -6.76 -9.98
N GLN A 15 -11.37 -5.73 -10.80
CA GLN A 15 -10.28 -4.92 -11.36
C GLN A 15 -9.56 -4.09 -10.29
N GLN A 16 -10.28 -3.66 -9.25
CA GLN A 16 -9.65 -2.95 -8.13
C GLN A 16 -8.81 -3.90 -7.27
N GLU A 17 -9.32 -5.10 -6.98
CA GLU A 17 -8.58 -6.16 -6.28
C GLU A 17 -7.32 -6.55 -7.05
N GLU A 18 -7.41 -6.78 -8.35
CA GLU A 18 -6.25 -7.11 -9.20
C GLU A 18 -5.20 -5.99 -9.20
N ARG A 19 -5.65 -4.74 -9.20
CA ARG A 19 -4.78 -3.56 -9.08
C ARG A 19 -4.09 -3.51 -7.71
N VAL A 20 -4.80 -3.83 -6.62
CA VAL A 20 -4.21 -3.90 -5.27
C VAL A 20 -3.13 -4.99 -5.22
N ARG A 21 -3.45 -6.21 -5.69
CA ARG A 21 -2.52 -7.34 -5.74
C ARG A 21 -1.27 -7.04 -6.57
N GLY A 22 -1.44 -6.44 -7.75
CA GLY A 22 -0.31 -6.08 -8.60
C GLY A 22 0.61 -5.03 -7.98
N LEU A 23 0.07 -4.06 -7.23
CA LEU A 23 0.89 -3.12 -6.47
C LEU A 23 1.60 -3.77 -5.29
N ALA A 24 0.94 -4.69 -4.58
CA ALA A 24 1.54 -5.46 -3.51
C ALA A 24 2.74 -6.28 -4.04
N ALA A 25 2.57 -6.95 -5.18
CA ALA A 25 3.63 -7.73 -5.83
C ALA A 25 4.83 -6.87 -6.22
N LEU A 26 4.60 -5.69 -6.81
CA LEU A 26 5.66 -4.74 -7.13
C LEU A 26 6.43 -4.30 -5.88
N ASN A 27 5.73 -4.03 -4.77
CA ASN A 27 6.36 -3.63 -3.53
C ASN A 27 7.13 -4.78 -2.87
N ARG A 28 6.59 -6.00 -2.87
CA ARG A 28 7.25 -7.22 -2.39
C ARG A 28 8.59 -7.45 -3.10
N TYR A 29 8.58 -7.35 -4.42
CA TYR A 29 9.79 -7.45 -5.22
C TYR A 29 10.81 -6.34 -4.88
N ARG A 30 10.37 -5.08 -4.74
CA ARG A 30 11.26 -3.96 -4.38
C ARG A 30 11.89 -4.09 -3.00
N ARG A 31 11.21 -4.72 -2.05
CA ARG A 31 11.73 -4.99 -0.70
C ARG A 31 12.71 -6.17 -0.66
N GLY A 32 12.89 -6.88 -1.76
CA GLY A 32 13.73 -8.08 -1.81
C GLY A 32 13.08 -9.31 -1.16
N GLU A 33 11.78 -9.26 -0.86
CA GLU A 33 11.01 -10.36 -0.26
C GLU A 33 10.71 -11.48 -1.27
N SER A 34 11.12 -11.32 -2.53
CA SER A 34 10.94 -12.31 -3.59
C SER A 34 12.10 -12.23 -4.58
N PRO A 35 12.64 -13.38 -5.03
CA PRO A 35 13.81 -13.42 -5.92
C PRO A 35 13.50 -12.96 -7.35
N SER A 36 12.23 -12.95 -7.75
CA SER A 36 11.78 -12.55 -9.08
C SER A 36 10.40 -11.89 -9.03
N LEU A 37 10.06 -11.11 -10.06
CA LEU A 37 8.71 -10.53 -10.19
C LEU A 37 7.64 -11.62 -10.33
N SER A 38 7.97 -12.77 -10.93
CA SER A 38 7.03 -13.89 -11.02
C SER A 38 6.73 -14.50 -9.66
N ALA A 39 7.75 -14.70 -8.83
CA ALA A 39 7.56 -15.18 -7.46
C ALA A 39 6.74 -14.19 -6.63
N ALA A 40 7.00 -12.89 -6.78
CA ALA A 40 6.23 -11.85 -6.12
C ALA A 40 4.76 -11.81 -6.60
N ALA A 41 4.52 -11.97 -7.90
CA ALA A 41 3.17 -12.00 -8.47
C ALA A 41 2.37 -13.21 -7.94
N GLN A 42 3.00 -14.38 -7.90
CA GLN A 42 2.39 -15.59 -7.37
C GLN A 42 2.05 -15.46 -5.89
N ALA A 43 2.97 -14.93 -5.08
CA ALA A 43 2.77 -14.72 -3.64
C ALA A 43 1.64 -13.73 -3.32
N GLU A 44 1.24 -12.88 -4.26
CA GLU A 44 0.15 -11.92 -4.08
C GLU A 44 -1.11 -12.29 -4.88
N GLY A 45 -1.15 -13.51 -5.45
CA GLY A 45 -2.30 -14.01 -6.20
C GLY A 45 -2.61 -13.22 -7.48
N THR A 46 -1.58 -12.80 -8.22
CA THR A 46 -1.67 -12.11 -9.51
C THR A 46 -0.67 -12.69 -10.53
N THR A 47 -0.57 -12.10 -11.73
CA THR A 47 0.34 -12.56 -12.79
C THR A 47 1.23 -11.43 -13.30
N VAL A 48 2.41 -11.77 -13.79
CA VAL A 48 3.33 -10.79 -14.41
C VAL A 48 2.66 -10.08 -15.59
N GLU A 49 1.82 -10.77 -16.34
CA GLU A 49 1.04 -10.21 -17.45
C GLU A 49 0.04 -9.15 -16.95
N ALA A 50 -0.71 -9.43 -15.87
CA ALA A 50 -1.61 -8.47 -15.26
C ALA A 50 -0.85 -7.23 -14.76
N ILE A 51 0.29 -7.42 -14.09
CA ILE A 51 1.12 -6.31 -13.63
C ILE A 51 1.63 -5.48 -14.81
N ARG A 52 2.09 -6.10 -15.91
CA ARG A 52 2.51 -5.38 -17.13
C ARG A 52 1.38 -4.55 -17.73
N LYS A 53 0.17 -5.11 -17.78
CA LYS A 53 -1.01 -4.44 -18.32
C LYS A 53 -1.44 -3.25 -17.46
N LEU A 54 -1.42 -3.41 -16.14
CA LEU A 54 -1.91 -2.39 -15.19
C LEU A 54 -0.85 -1.35 -14.83
N PHE A 55 0.42 -1.74 -14.80
CA PHE A 55 1.55 -0.93 -14.33
C PHE A 55 2.73 -0.91 -15.31
N PRO A 56 2.52 -0.61 -16.60
CA PRO A 56 3.60 -0.66 -17.60
C PRO A 56 4.78 0.26 -17.24
N ALA A 57 4.54 1.39 -16.58
CA ALA A 57 5.59 2.33 -16.22
C ALA A 57 6.48 1.85 -15.05
N ALA A 58 6.03 0.85 -14.27
CA ALA A 58 6.76 0.28 -13.15
C ALA A 58 7.72 -0.85 -13.57
N ILE A 59 7.58 -1.36 -14.78
CA ILE A 59 8.38 -2.47 -15.31
C ILE A 59 9.26 -1.93 -16.45
N SER A 60 10.48 -2.45 -16.54
CA SER A 60 11.32 -2.36 -17.73
C SER A 60 11.70 -3.77 -18.19
N GLN A 61 11.89 -3.91 -19.48
CA GLN A 61 12.39 -5.12 -20.09
C GLN A 61 13.36 -4.69 -21.19
N ASP A 62 14.56 -5.27 -21.18
CA ASP A 62 15.65 -4.84 -22.06
C ASP A 62 15.35 -5.20 -23.53
N GLU A 63 14.74 -6.37 -23.75
CA GLU A 63 14.33 -6.88 -25.06
C GLU A 63 13.08 -7.77 -24.96
N PRO A 64 12.29 -7.97 -26.03
CA PRO A 64 11.17 -8.92 -26.01
C PRO A 64 11.62 -10.33 -25.59
N GLY A 65 11.07 -10.83 -24.48
CA GLY A 65 11.47 -12.12 -23.88
C GLY A 65 12.67 -12.04 -22.92
N GLY A 66 13.38 -10.91 -22.88
CA GLY A 66 14.51 -10.67 -21.99
C GLY A 66 14.11 -10.44 -20.53
N ARG A 67 15.12 -10.19 -19.68
CA ARG A 67 14.97 -10.04 -18.23
C ARG A 67 13.99 -8.92 -17.87
N ILE A 68 13.07 -9.24 -16.95
CA ILE A 68 12.12 -8.27 -16.42
C ILE A 68 12.73 -7.61 -15.18
N SER A 69 12.78 -6.29 -15.21
CA SER A 69 13.24 -5.46 -14.10
C SER A 69 12.10 -4.58 -13.61
N VAL A 70 11.97 -4.40 -12.30
CA VAL A 70 11.01 -3.46 -11.71
C VAL A 70 11.76 -2.20 -11.34
N LYS A 71 11.24 -1.04 -11.74
CA LYS A 71 11.83 0.24 -11.37
C LYS A 71 11.73 0.44 -9.86
N PRO A 72 12.75 1.04 -9.22
CA PRO A 72 12.76 1.29 -7.78
C PRO A 72 11.59 2.17 -7.33
N THR A 73 11.10 3.03 -8.24
CA THR A 73 9.96 3.91 -7.98
C THR A 73 8.95 3.91 -9.12
N ASP A 74 7.70 4.21 -8.79
CA ASP A 74 6.65 4.48 -9.76
C ASP A 74 5.76 5.65 -9.34
N ARG A 75 4.93 6.13 -10.29
CA ARG A 75 3.99 7.25 -10.09
C ARG A 75 2.55 6.79 -9.86
N TYR A 76 2.30 5.49 -9.74
CA TYR A 76 0.93 4.99 -9.58
C TYR A 76 0.39 5.39 -8.21
N SER A 77 -0.83 5.92 -8.18
CA SER A 77 -1.52 6.19 -6.93
C SER A 77 -2.31 4.95 -6.47
N ALA A 78 -2.49 4.82 -5.17
CA ALA A 78 -3.46 3.92 -4.56
C ALA A 78 -4.12 4.60 -3.37
N THR A 79 -5.37 4.22 -3.08
CA THR A 79 -6.00 4.57 -1.81
C THR A 79 -5.41 3.68 -0.72
N VAL A 80 -4.91 4.28 0.34
CA VAL A 80 -4.37 3.60 1.51
C VAL A 80 -5.02 4.16 2.76
N GLN A 81 -5.13 3.32 3.79
CA GLN A 81 -5.52 3.81 5.11
C GLN A 81 -4.29 4.18 5.91
N VAL A 82 -4.37 5.35 6.54
CA VAL A 82 -3.32 5.91 7.39
C VAL A 82 -3.94 6.37 8.69
N LEU A 83 -3.14 6.30 9.75
CA LEU A 83 -3.51 6.90 11.02
C LEU A 83 -2.83 8.25 11.13
N THR A 84 -3.64 9.30 11.13
CA THR A 84 -3.20 10.70 11.16
C THR A 84 -3.51 11.30 12.52
N ILE A 85 -3.01 12.51 12.78
CA ILE A 85 -3.35 13.26 13.99
C ILE A 85 -4.86 13.52 14.16
N GLU A 86 -5.63 13.40 13.08
CA GLU A 86 -7.11 13.57 13.06
C GLU A 86 -7.85 12.23 13.22
N GLY A 87 -7.14 11.10 13.18
CA GLY A 87 -7.70 9.75 13.26
C GLY A 87 -7.41 8.89 12.02
N ALA A 88 -8.18 7.82 11.83
CA ALA A 88 -8.00 6.91 10.70
C ALA A 88 -8.64 7.48 9.42
N LEU A 89 -7.84 7.70 8.38
CA LEU A 89 -8.29 8.27 7.10
C LEU A 89 -7.91 7.39 5.91
N SER A 90 -8.79 7.35 4.90
CA SER A 90 -8.48 6.78 3.58
C SER A 90 -7.96 7.87 2.65
N VAL A 91 -6.67 7.86 2.36
CA VAL A 91 -6.00 8.90 1.58
C VAL A 91 -5.44 8.34 0.27
N ARG A 92 -5.26 9.21 -0.72
CA ARG A 92 -4.62 8.83 -1.99
C ARG A 92 -3.11 8.99 -1.88
N ALA A 93 -2.41 7.89 -1.62
CA ALA A 93 -0.95 7.85 -1.68
C ALA A 93 -0.46 7.93 -3.13
N ARG A 94 0.54 8.78 -3.38
CA ARG A 94 1.14 9.00 -4.70
C ARG A 94 2.48 8.27 -4.81
N GLY A 95 2.51 7.27 -5.68
CA GLY A 95 3.72 6.53 -6.00
C GLY A 95 4.09 5.47 -4.96
N SER A 96 5.18 4.74 -5.24
CA SER A 96 5.63 3.64 -4.40
C SER A 96 6.09 4.08 -3.01
N ARG A 97 6.81 5.21 -2.92
CA ARG A 97 7.39 5.69 -1.66
C ARG A 97 6.35 6.07 -0.61
N GLU A 98 5.29 6.79 -1.00
CA GLU A 98 4.21 7.14 -0.07
C GLU A 98 3.44 5.90 0.39
N ARG A 99 3.20 4.94 -0.52
CA ARG A 99 2.53 3.67 -0.16
C ARG A 99 3.37 2.85 0.81
N GLU A 100 4.68 2.79 0.60
CA GLU A 100 5.60 2.12 1.50
C GLU A 100 5.68 2.81 2.86
N LEU A 101 5.71 4.15 2.89
CA LEU A 101 5.64 4.91 4.12
C LEU A 101 4.38 4.59 4.92
N ALA A 102 3.21 4.57 4.27
CA ALA A 102 1.95 4.19 4.91
C ALA A 102 2.01 2.76 5.48
N GLY A 103 2.53 1.80 4.72
CA GLY A 103 2.68 0.41 5.16
C GLY A 103 3.61 0.25 6.36
N ARG A 104 4.78 0.92 6.34
CA ARG A 104 5.74 0.88 7.45
C ARG A 104 5.20 1.54 8.71
N HIS A 105 4.53 2.69 8.54
CA HIS A 105 3.88 3.39 9.65
C HIS A 105 2.87 2.51 10.33
N ARG A 106 1.94 1.92 9.58
CA ARG A 106 0.96 0.97 10.11
C ARG A 106 1.61 -0.20 10.83
N ALA A 107 2.61 -0.84 10.22
CA ALA A 107 3.30 -1.96 10.84
C ALA A 107 3.97 -1.57 12.17
N THR A 108 4.56 -0.37 12.22
CA THR A 108 5.17 0.17 13.45
C THR A 108 4.12 0.46 14.51
N VAL A 109 3.02 1.13 14.14
CA VAL A 109 1.88 1.39 15.03
C VAL A 109 1.38 0.10 15.67
N MET A 110 1.18 -0.96 14.88
CA MET A 110 0.71 -2.24 15.41
C MET A 110 1.72 -2.91 16.33
N ARG A 111 3.02 -2.87 16.00
CA ARG A 111 4.05 -3.45 16.87
C ARG A 111 4.18 -2.67 18.18
N VAL A 112 4.10 -1.34 18.14
CA VAL A 112 4.13 -0.49 19.34
C VAL A 112 2.92 -0.79 20.24
N LEU A 113 1.72 -0.86 19.67
CA LEU A 113 0.50 -1.20 20.44
C LEU A 113 0.53 -2.61 21.03
N ARG A 114 1.21 -3.55 20.38
CA ARG A 114 1.41 -4.92 20.87
C ARG A 114 2.59 -5.05 21.85
N GLY A 115 3.30 -3.96 22.15
CA GLY A 115 4.50 -3.98 22.99
C GLY A 115 5.71 -4.70 22.36
N GLN A 116 5.69 -4.90 21.03
CA GLN A 116 6.75 -5.57 20.26
C GLN A 116 7.83 -4.59 19.78
N GLU A 117 7.59 -3.28 19.90
CA GLU A 117 8.50 -2.22 19.50
C GLU A 117 8.37 -1.03 20.46
N SER A 118 9.48 -0.32 20.72
CA SER A 118 9.49 0.85 21.62
C SER A 118 8.60 1.97 21.08
N GLN A 119 7.97 2.72 21.99
CA GLN A 119 7.16 3.90 21.67
C GLN A 119 7.95 4.93 20.83
N SER A 120 9.25 5.08 21.10
CA SER A 120 10.15 5.96 20.35
C SER A 120 10.26 5.60 18.86
N ALA A 121 9.89 4.38 18.45
CA ALA A 121 9.85 4.02 17.02
C ALA A 121 8.82 4.85 16.23
N LEU A 122 7.86 5.48 16.89
CA LEU A 122 6.90 6.39 16.24
C LEU A 122 7.54 7.74 15.86
N GLU A 123 8.61 8.15 16.54
CA GLU A 123 9.26 9.46 16.33
C GLU A 123 9.81 9.59 14.91
N GLN A 124 10.21 8.48 14.29
CA GLN A 124 10.68 8.47 12.90
C GLN A 124 9.60 8.95 11.91
N TYR A 125 8.32 9.02 12.32
CA TYR A 125 7.20 9.47 11.49
C TYR A 125 6.81 10.93 11.72
N ARG A 126 7.47 11.64 12.65
CA ARG A 126 7.21 13.05 12.93
C ARG A 126 7.39 13.91 11.67
N GLY A 127 6.37 14.71 11.33
CA GLY A 127 6.34 15.54 10.12
C GLY A 127 6.22 14.77 8.80
N LYS A 128 6.12 13.44 8.81
CA LYS A 128 5.94 12.64 7.59
C LYS A 128 4.48 12.62 7.18
N THR A 129 4.24 12.81 5.89
CA THR A 129 2.88 12.87 5.35
C THR A 129 2.63 11.79 4.30
N VAL A 130 1.37 11.36 4.20
CA VAL A 130 0.87 10.50 3.12
C VAL A 130 -0.41 11.12 2.59
N GLY A 131 -0.48 11.35 1.27
CA GLY A 131 -1.63 12.02 0.68
C GLY A 131 -1.89 13.43 1.21
N GLY A 132 -0.87 14.07 1.81
CA GLY A 132 -0.98 15.41 2.41
C GLY A 132 -1.36 15.43 3.90
N HIS A 133 -1.61 14.28 4.52
CA HIS A 133 -1.93 14.21 5.95
C HIS A 133 -0.76 13.69 6.77
N GLU A 134 -0.46 14.35 7.89
CA GLU A 134 0.61 13.94 8.80
C GLU A 134 0.25 12.67 9.57
N LEU A 135 1.21 11.76 9.64
CA LEU A 135 1.09 10.49 10.32
C LEU A 135 1.23 10.65 11.84
N VAL A 136 0.48 9.86 12.61
CA VAL A 136 0.65 9.79 14.07
C VAL A 136 2.08 9.37 14.40
N SER A 137 2.74 10.19 15.21
CA SER A 137 4.11 9.94 15.69
C SER A 137 4.23 10.01 17.21
N ASP A 138 3.12 10.27 17.90
CA ASP A 138 3.04 10.42 19.36
C ASP A 138 2.31 9.21 19.97
N PHE A 139 2.90 8.64 21.02
CA PHE A 139 2.34 7.44 21.66
C PHE A 139 1.10 7.73 22.49
N ASP A 140 1.01 8.88 23.14
CA ASP A 140 -0.14 9.24 23.98
C ASP A 140 -1.38 9.44 23.10
N LEU A 141 -1.19 10.11 21.96
CA LEU A 141 -2.23 10.24 20.94
C LEU A 141 -2.64 8.88 20.35
N LEU A 142 -1.65 8.03 20.01
CA LEU A 142 -1.92 6.69 19.51
C LEU A 142 -2.73 5.85 20.52
N SER A 143 -2.36 5.93 21.80
CA SER A 143 -3.04 5.24 22.89
C SER A 143 -4.47 5.72 23.07
N THR A 144 -4.71 7.02 22.95
CA THR A 144 -6.05 7.62 22.96
C THR A 144 -6.90 7.08 21.81
N PHE A 145 -6.35 6.98 20.59
CA PHE A 145 -7.05 6.39 19.45
C PHE A 145 -7.32 4.90 19.62
N ALA A 146 -6.40 4.16 20.25
CA ALA A 146 -6.59 2.74 20.53
C ALA A 146 -7.74 2.53 21.53
N GLN A 147 -7.77 3.30 22.62
CA GLN A 147 -8.84 3.28 23.63
C GLN A 147 -10.20 3.67 23.04
N ALA A 148 -10.22 4.63 22.10
CA ALA A 148 -11.42 5.05 21.39
C ALA A 148 -11.87 4.06 20.28
N GLY A 149 -11.15 2.96 20.06
CA GLY A 149 -11.46 1.96 19.03
C GLY A 149 -11.16 2.40 17.59
N ILE A 150 -10.54 3.56 17.38
CA ILE A 150 -10.24 4.14 16.05
C ILE A 150 -9.20 3.27 15.32
N VAL A 151 -8.23 2.72 16.05
CA VAL A 151 -7.17 1.87 15.47
C VAL A 151 -7.73 0.58 14.88
N GLY A 152 -8.82 0.03 15.44
CA GLY A 152 -9.45 -1.20 14.94
C GLY A 152 -9.95 -1.09 13.49
N GLN A 153 -10.17 0.14 12.99
CA GLN A 153 -10.56 0.37 11.60
C GLN A 153 -9.40 0.15 10.62
N LEU A 154 -8.14 0.25 11.07
CA LEU A 154 -6.98 0.00 10.22
C LEU A 154 -6.92 -1.49 9.83
N ASP A 155 -7.21 -2.41 10.74
CA ASP A 155 -7.06 -3.86 10.50
C ASP A 155 -7.97 -4.40 9.38
N SER A 156 -9.13 -3.81 9.17
CA SER A 156 -10.21 -4.42 8.38
C SER A 156 -10.02 -4.40 6.84
N LEU A 157 -9.16 -3.53 6.29
CA LEU A 157 -9.21 -3.23 4.84
C LEU A 157 -7.87 -3.26 4.09
N TYR A 158 -6.78 -3.71 4.72
CA TYR A 158 -5.56 -4.10 4.02
C TYR A 158 -5.43 -5.62 4.03
N VAL A 159 -6.17 -6.26 3.13
CA VAL A 159 -5.87 -7.64 2.72
C VAL A 159 -4.59 -7.57 1.89
N SER A 160 -3.44 -7.77 2.53
CA SER A 160 -2.42 -8.57 1.86
C SER A 160 -3.06 -9.96 1.71
N PRO A 161 -3.22 -10.50 0.49
CA PRO A 161 -3.64 -11.88 0.32
C PRO A 161 -2.46 -12.76 0.75
N ASP A 162 -2.28 -12.91 2.06
CA ASP A 162 -1.70 -14.05 2.77
C ASP A 162 -1.24 -13.63 4.17
N ALA A 163 -2.16 -13.74 5.11
CA ALA A 163 -1.85 -14.29 6.43
C ALA A 163 -2.76 -15.51 6.61
N SER A 164 -2.60 -16.50 5.73
CA SER A 164 -3.11 -17.85 5.92
C SER A 164 -1.90 -18.74 6.21
N ALA A 165 -1.66 -19.00 7.49
CA ALA A 165 -0.92 -20.15 7.99
C ALA A 165 -1.63 -20.61 9.27
#